data_AF-A0ABD5DWN3-F1
#
_entry.id   AF-A0ABD5DWN3-F1
#
_cell.length_a   1.000
_cell.length_b   1.000
_cell.length_c   1.000
_cell.angle_alpha   90.00
_cell.angle_beta   90.00
_cell.angle_gamma   90.00
#
_symmetry.space_group_name_H-M   'P 1'
#
loop_
_entity.id
_entity.type
_entity.pdbx_description
1 polymer ?
#
loop_
_entity_poly.entity_id
_entity_poly.type
_entity_poly.pdbx_seq_one_letter_code
_entity_poly.pdbx_strand_id
1 'polypeptide(L)' 'PSVVYGNVRNDNLIDNLPQGCCVEVACLVDANGIQPTKVGALPAHLAALMQTNINVQTLLTQAILTENRDYVYYATMMD' A
#
# COMPACT_ATOMS: atom_id res chain seq x y z
N PRO A 1 11.05 11.88 20.74
CA PRO A 1 9.94 11.37 19.90
C PRO A 1 9.71 12.32 18.73
N SER A 2 9.51 11.81 17.53
CA SER A 2 9.22 12.59 16.33
C SER A 2 8.12 11.93 15.52
N VAL A 3 7.43 12.72 14.69
CA VAL A 3 6.46 12.20 13.72
C VAL A 3 7.08 12.29 12.33
N VAL A 4 7.06 11.18 11.61
CA VAL A 4 7.50 11.07 10.21
C VAL A 4 6.42 10.41 9.36
N TYR A 5 6.41 10.64 8.06
CA TYR A 5 5.57 9.85 7.15
C TYR A 5 6.37 8.66 6.65
N GLY A 6 5.83 7.46 6.87
CA GLY A 6 6.51 6.21 6.59
C GLY A 6 5.66 5.27 5.74
N ASN A 7 6.33 4.58 4.82
CA ASN A 7 5.75 3.50 4.03
C ASN A 7 5.74 2.22 4.87
N VAL A 8 4.54 1.73 5.17
CA VAL A 8 4.31 0.57 6.04
C VAL A 8 3.27 -0.36 5.43
N ARG A 9 3.23 -1.59 5.91
CA ARG A 9 2.19 -2.55 5.54
C ARG A 9 0.83 -2.08 6.05
N ASN A 10 -0.18 -2.09 5.19
CA ASN A 10 -1.55 -1.79 5.57
C ASN A 10 -2.14 -2.93 6.39
N ASP A 11 -1.99 -2.85 7.71
CA ASP A 11 -2.61 -3.75 8.68
C ASP A 11 -3.71 -2.98 9.45
N ASN A 12 -4.84 -2.74 8.76
CA ASN A 12 -6.00 -1.95 9.21
C ASN A 12 -5.73 -0.46 9.46
N LEU A 13 -4.71 0.10 8.80
CA LEU A 13 -4.37 1.53 8.88
C LEU A 13 -5.27 2.38 7.99
N ILE A 14 -5.55 1.91 6.77
CA ILE A 14 -6.50 2.50 5.83
C ILE A 14 -7.56 1.46 5.47
N ASP A 15 -8.79 1.70 5.92
CA ASP A 15 -9.85 0.67 5.99
C ASP A 15 -10.32 0.22 4.59
N ASN A 16 -10.32 1.12 3.60
CA ASN A 16 -10.82 0.87 2.25
C ASN A 16 -9.72 0.76 1.19
N LEU A 17 -8.49 0.41 1.62
CA LEU A 17 -7.42 -0.07 0.74
C LEU A 17 -7.12 -1.55 1.05
N PRO A 18 -6.58 -2.32 0.09
CA PRO A 18 -6.25 -3.73 0.30
C PRO A 18 -5.35 -3.95 1.52
N GLN A 19 -5.63 -4.99 2.30
CA GLN A 19 -4.75 -5.36 3.42
C GLN A 19 -3.43 -5.93 2.89
N GLY A 20 -2.33 -5.60 3.56
CA GLY A 20 -1.00 -6.02 3.16
C GLY A 20 -0.35 -5.16 2.07
N CYS A 21 -1.06 -4.23 1.42
CA CYS A 21 -0.44 -3.28 0.49
C CYS A 21 0.45 -2.28 1.24
N CYS A 22 1.37 -1.63 0.54
CA CYS A 22 2.14 -0.53 1.11
C CYS A 22 1.25 0.72 1.21
N VAL A 23 1.25 1.39 2.36
CA VAL A 23 0.58 2.67 2.58
C VAL A 23 1.53 3.64 3.27
N GLU A 24 1.43 4.92 2.93
CA GLU A 24 2.17 5.98 3.61
C GLU A 24 1.29 6.66 4.64
N VAL A 25 1.68 6.59 5.91
CA VAL A 25 0.93 7.19 7.03
C VAL A 25 1.88 7.89 8.00
N ALA A 26 1.32 8.75 8.85
CA ALA A 26 2.06 9.33 9.96
C ALA A 26 2.46 8.24 10.96
N CYS A 27 3.72 8.21 11.33
CA CYS A 27 4.31 7.27 12.26
C CYS A 27 4.97 8.04 13.41
N LEU A 28 4.58 7.70 14.65
CA LEU A 28 5.34 8.11 15.82
C LEU A 28 6.62 7.28 15.89
N VAL A 29 7.75 7.95 16.08
CA VAL A 29 9.06 7.32 16.22
C VAL A 29 9.66 7.73 17.57
N ASP A 30 9.90 6.73 18.41
CA ASP A 30 10.47 6.87 19.74
C ASP A 30 11.36 5.67 20.11
N ALA A 31 11.75 5.56 21.38
CA ALA A 31 12.59 4.45 21.86
C ALA A 31 11.92 3.07 21.75
N ASN A 32 10.61 3.00 21.52
CA ASN A 32 9.85 1.76 21.32
C ASN A 32 9.73 1.38 19.83
N GLY A 33 10.36 2.13 18.92
CA GLY A 33 10.38 1.85 17.49
C GLY A 33 9.46 2.75 16.67
N ILE A 34 8.79 2.18 15.67
CA ILE A 34 7.89 2.87 14.75
C ILE A 34 6.45 2.47 15.05
N GLN A 35 5.58 3.44 15.30
CA GLN A 35 4.15 3.21 15.55
C GLN A 35 3.30 3.94 14.49
N PRO A 36 2.78 3.21 13.48
CA PRO A 36 1.92 3.80 12.46
C PRO A 36 0.57 4.23 13.02
N THR A 37 0.05 5.35 12.51
CA THR A 37 -1.24 5.91 12.94
C THR A 37 -2.35 5.44 12.00
N LYS A 38 -3.46 4.96 12.58
CA LYS A 38 -4.67 4.63 11.80
C LYS A 38 -5.29 5.89 11.20
N VAL A 39 -5.55 5.85 9.90
CA VAL A 39 -6.20 6.93 9.13
C VAL A 39 -7.71 6.68 9.01
N GLY A 40 -8.12 5.42 8.89
CA GLY A 40 -9.51 5.04 8.64
C GLY A 40 -9.84 4.98 7.15
N ALA A 41 -11.10 5.16 6.78
CA ALA A 41 -11.53 5.13 5.38
C ALA A 41 -11.23 6.45 4.66
N LEU A 42 -10.66 6.36 3.46
CA LEU A 42 -10.46 7.50 2.57
C LEU A 42 -11.73 7.81 1.77
N PRO A 43 -11.89 9.04 1.25
CA PRO A 43 -12.93 9.33 0.27
C PRO A 43 -12.90 8.33 -0.89
N ALA A 44 -14.06 7.79 -1.25
CA ALA A 44 -14.16 6.64 -2.16
C ALA A 44 -13.48 6.86 -3.53
N HIS A 45 -13.56 8.07 -4.07
CA HIS A 45 -12.91 8.41 -5.34
C HIS A 45 -11.38 8.38 -5.24
N LEU A 46 -10.79 8.80 -4.12
CA LEU A 46 -9.34 8.72 -3.90
C LEU A 46 -8.90 7.27 -3.70
N ALA A 47 -9.64 6.50 -2.91
CA ALA A 47 -9.37 5.07 -2.74
C ALA A 47 -9.42 4.31 -4.07
N ALA A 48 -10.36 4.66 -4.94
CA ALA A 48 -10.46 4.09 -6.29
C ALA A 48 -9.21 4.41 -7.15
N LEU A 49 -8.74 5.66 -7.13
CA LEU A 49 -7.51 6.06 -7.83
C LEU A 49 -6.26 5.36 -7.26
N MET A 50 -6.17 5.21 -5.94
CA MET A 50 -5.06 4.47 -5.33
C MET A 50 -5.10 2.97 -5.67
N GLN A 51 -6.29 2.37 -5.75
CA GLN A 51 -6.43 0.97 -6.11
C GLN A 51 -5.89 0.65 -7.51
N THR A 52 -6.04 1.54 -8.51
CA THR A 52 -5.47 1.28 -9.85
C THR A 52 -3.96 1.12 -9.77
N ASN A 53 -3.28 1.98 -9.00
CA ASN A 53 -1.84 1.93 -8.78
C ASN A 53 -1.39 0.73 -7.93
N ILE A 54 -2.14 0.42 -6.86
CA ILE A 54 -1.85 -0.75 -5.99
C ILE A 54 -1.96 -2.06 -6.77
N ASN A 55 -2.90 -2.15 -7.72
CA ASN A 55 -3.09 -3.33 -8.54
C ASN A 55 -1.88 -3.60 -9.44
N VAL A 56 -1.29 -2.56 -10.05
CA VAL A 56 -0.05 -2.68 -10.85
C VAL A 56 1.09 -3.25 -10.01
N GLN A 57 1.29 -2.71 -8.80
CA GLN A 57 2.34 -3.18 -7.86
C GLN A 57 2.11 -4.63 -7.41
N THR A 58 0.85 -5.00 -7.20
CA THR A 58 0.45 -6.36 -6.81
C THR A 58 0.76 -7.35 -7.92
N LEU A 59 0.38 -7.03 -9.17
CA LEU A 59 0.67 -7.87 -10.34
C LEU A 59 2.17 -8.02 -10.57
N LEU A 60 2.94 -6.94 -10.45
CA LEU A 60 4.40 -7.01 -10.56
C LEU A 60 5.00 -7.91 -9.47
N THR A 61 4.50 -7.82 -8.24
CA THR A 61 4.93 -8.69 -7.14
C THR A 61 4.62 -10.16 -7.46
N GLN A 62 3.43 -10.45 -7.99
CA GLN A 62 3.06 -11.81 -8.43
C GLN A 62 3.98 -12.30 -9.56
N ALA A 63 4.25 -11.46 -10.56
CA ALA A 63 5.15 -11.79 -11.67
C ALA A 63 6.53 -12.26 -11.18
N ILE A 64 7.08 -11.56 -10.18
CA ILE A 64 8.38 -11.88 -9.58
C ILE A 64 8.29 -13.18 -8.77
N LEU A 65 7.29 -13.32 -7.89
CA LEU A 65 7.16 -14.48 -7.00
C LEU A 65 6.85 -15.78 -7.74
N THR A 66 6.09 -15.73 -8.83
CA THR A 66 5.69 -16.90 -9.60
C THR A 66 6.52 -17.09 -10.87
N GLU A 67 7.48 -16.21 -11.15
CA GLU A 67 8.25 -16.15 -12.39
C GLU A 67 7.37 -16.17 -13.66
N ASN A 68 6.15 -15.61 -13.58
CA ASN A 68 5.19 -15.62 -14.67
C ASN A 68 5.15 -14.26 -15.39
N ARG A 69 5.54 -14.25 -16.67
CA ARG A 69 5.57 -13.06 -17.52
C ARG A 69 4.19 -12.49 -17.82
N ASP A 70 3.13 -13.29 -17.77
CA ASP A 70 1.75 -12.82 -18.02
C ASP A 70 1.37 -11.70 -17.06
N TYR A 71 1.77 -11.82 -15.79
CA TYR A 71 1.51 -10.79 -14.78
C TYR A 71 2.24 -9.47 -15.05
N VAL A 72 3.38 -9.50 -15.76
CA VAL A 72 4.04 -8.27 -16.22
C VAL A 72 3.18 -7.57 -17.26
N TYR A 73 2.65 -8.31 -18.24
CA TYR A 73 1.77 -7.73 -19.26
C TYR A 73 0.48 -7.20 -18.66
N TYR A 74 -0.13 -7.91 -17.71
CA TYR A 74 -1.33 -7.44 -17.03
C TYR A 74 -1.06 -6.16 -16.23
N ALA A 75 0.09 -6.06 -15.56
CA ALA A 75 0.49 -4.85 -14.85
C ALA A 75 0.62 -3.66 -15.82
N THR A 76 1.27 -3.84 -16.97
CA THR A 76 1.43 -2.78 -17.98
C THR A 76 0.11 -2.36 -18.62
N MET A 77 -0.89 -3.23 -18.71
CA MET A 77 -2.22 -2.87 -19.23
C MET A 77 -3.07 -2.06 -18.23
N MET A 78 -2.67 -2.00 -16.96
CA MET A 78 -3.39 -1.29 -15.89
C MET A 78 -2.81 0.08 -15.54
N ASP A 79 -1.63 0.41 -16.08
CA ASP A 79 -0.97 1.73 -15.98
C ASP A 79 -1.38 2.62 -17.17
#